data_AF-A0A7X9J1Z2-F1
#
_entry.id   AF-A0A7X9J1Z2-F1
#
_cell.length_a   1.000
_cell.length_b   1.000
_cell.length_c   1.000
_cell.angle_alpha   90.00
_cell.angle_beta   90.00
_cell.angle_gamma   90.00
#
_symmetry.space_group_name_H-M   'P 1'
#
loop_
_entity.id
_entity.type
_entity.pdbx_description
1 polymer ?
#
loop_
_entity_poly.entity_id
_entity_poly.type
_entity_poly.pdbx_seq_one_letter_code
_entity_poly.pdbx_strand_id
1 'polypeptide(L)'
;VRMKEILEFARHCDVLVVPELNYSGQLAGLLRSKLYGLTRVPIVSITKVTGLPFGAVEIADHVQENLPNAGDRKRRSTGQHETRREG
;
A
#
# COMPACT_ATOMS: atom_id res chain seq x y z
N VAL A 1 -11.63 -6.88 -11.68
CA VAL A 1 -10.27 -6.46 -11.26
C VAL A 1 -9.31 -7.63 -11.44
N ARG A 2 -8.20 -7.45 -12.15
CA ARG A 2 -7.21 -8.52 -12.40
C ARG A 2 -6.23 -8.60 -11.24
N MET A 3 -6.50 -9.49 -10.28
CA MET A 3 -5.78 -9.54 -9.01
C MET A 3 -4.27 -9.85 -9.15
N LYS A 4 -3.89 -10.61 -10.18
CA LYS A 4 -2.49 -10.94 -10.46
C LYS A 4 -1.67 -9.68 -10.76
N GLU A 5 -2.19 -8.80 -11.61
CA GLU A 5 -1.53 -7.54 -12.00
C GLU A 5 -1.39 -6.60 -10.79
N ILE A 6 -2.42 -6.54 -9.93
CA ILE A 6 -2.37 -5.75 -8.70
C ILE A 6 -1.32 -6.28 -7.73
N LEU A 7 -1.23 -7.59 -7.54
CA LEU A 7 -0.23 -8.19 -6.67
C LEU A 7 1.19 -7.92 -7.18
N GLU A 8 1.42 -8.07 -8.49
CA GLU A 8 2.70 -7.77 -9.12
C GLU A 8 3.07 -6.29 -8.92
N PHE A 9 2.15 -5.36 -9.19
CA PHE A 9 2.35 -3.94 -8.94
C PHE A 9 2.65 -3.66 -7.45
N ALA A 10 1.82 -4.17 -6.54
CA ALA A 10 1.94 -3.90 -5.11
C ALA A 10 3.29 -4.36 -4.55
N ARG A 11 3.85 -5.48 -5.02
CA ARG A 11 5.16 -5.98 -4.58
C ARG A 11 6.33 -5.01 -4.83
N HIS A 12 6.16 -4.06 -5.74
CA HIS A 12 7.15 -3.03 -6.03
C HIS A 12 6.89 -1.70 -5.30
N CYS A 13 5.84 -1.62 -4.49
CA CYS A 13 5.49 -0.42 -3.74
C CYS A 13 5.98 -0.52 -2.28
N ASP A 14 6.41 0.62 -1.73
CA ASP A 14 6.70 0.71 -0.29
C ASP A 14 5.43 0.77 0.57
N VAL A 15 4.38 1.38 0.00
CA VAL A 15 3.04 1.59 0.56
C VAL A 15 2.04 1.69 -0.61
N LEU A 16 0.81 1.23 -0.42
CA LEU A 16 -0.30 1.40 -1.35
C LEU A 16 -1.34 2.34 -0.74
N VAL A 17 -1.46 3.55 -1.30
CA VAL A 17 -2.48 4.52 -0.88
C VAL A 17 -3.71 4.38 -1.78
N VAL A 18 -4.88 4.23 -1.17
CA VAL A 18 -6.14 3.97 -1.87
C VAL A 18 -7.12 5.10 -1.57
N PRO A 19 -7.27 6.09 -2.48
CA PRO A 19 -8.26 7.14 -2.34
C PRO A 19 -9.65 6.68 -2.76
N GLU A 20 -10.64 6.96 -1.91
CA GLU A 20 -12.01 6.52 -2.09
C GLU A 20 -13.01 7.63 -1.77
N LEU A 21 -13.91 7.93 -2.71
CA LEU A 21 -15.05 8.83 -2.49
C LEU A 21 -16.22 8.06 -1.87
N ASN A 22 -15.97 7.46 -0.72
CA ASN A 22 -16.97 6.74 0.07
C ASN A 22 -16.60 6.78 1.56
N TYR A 23 -17.49 6.29 2.42
CA TYR A 23 -17.27 6.28 3.87
C TYR A 23 -16.37 5.12 4.34
N SER A 24 -16.54 3.92 3.78
CA SER A 24 -16.04 2.69 4.38
C SER A 24 -14.71 2.16 3.83
N GLY A 25 -14.15 2.75 2.79
CA GLY A 25 -12.89 2.29 2.20
C GLY A 25 -13.01 0.86 1.64
N GLN A 26 -14.09 0.60 0.90
CA GLN A 26 -14.43 -0.75 0.44
C GLN A 26 -13.33 -1.38 -0.43
N LEU A 27 -12.69 -0.57 -1.28
CA LEU A 27 -11.61 -1.05 -2.13
C LEU A 27 -10.37 -1.41 -1.31
N ALA A 28 -9.97 -0.55 -0.37
CA ALA A 28 -8.87 -0.85 0.54
C ALA A 28 -9.14 -2.12 1.35
N GLY A 29 -10.37 -2.30 1.84
CA GLY A 29 -10.80 -3.52 2.54
C GLY A 29 -10.70 -4.77 1.66
N LEU A 30 -11.19 -4.70 0.43
CA LEU A 30 -11.09 -5.78 -0.55
C LEU A 30 -9.62 -6.14 -0.83
N LEU A 31 -8.77 -5.14 -1.06
CA LEU A 31 -7.36 -5.35 -1.34
C LEU A 31 -6.64 -5.99 -0.14
N ARG A 32 -6.88 -5.51 1.09
CA ARG A 32 -6.34 -6.14 2.31
C ARG A 32 -6.72 -7.61 2.41
N SER A 33 -8.00 -7.93 2.18
CA SER A 33 -8.46 -9.33 2.21
C SER A 33 -7.81 -10.18 1.12
N LYS A 34 -7.79 -9.70 -0.13
CA LYS A 34 -7.29 -10.46 -1.28
C LYS A 34 -5.77 -10.61 -1.31
N LEU A 35 -5.05 -9.66 -0.73
CA LEU A 35 -3.59 -9.64 -0.70
C LEU A 35 -3.02 -10.16 0.64
N TYR A 36 -3.88 -10.49 1.60
CA TYR A 36 -3.48 -11.02 2.90
C TYR A 36 -2.57 -12.25 2.73
N GLY A 37 -1.39 -12.20 3.33
CA GLY A 37 -0.38 -13.27 3.24
C GLY A 37 0.38 -13.36 1.90
N LEU A 38 -0.05 -12.63 0.85
CA LEU A 38 0.61 -12.63 -0.45
C LEU A 38 1.64 -11.49 -0.61
N THR A 39 1.44 -10.40 0.12
CA THR A 39 2.38 -9.28 0.23
C THR A 39 2.29 -8.64 1.61
N ARG A 40 3.36 -7.96 2.03
CA ARG A 40 3.46 -7.22 3.30
C ARG A 40 3.33 -5.71 3.11
N VAL A 41 2.97 -5.27 1.90
CA VAL A 41 2.85 -3.85 1.56
C VAL A 41 1.73 -3.25 2.40
N PRO A 42 2.00 -2.20 3.20
CA PRO A 42 0.97 -1.49 3.93
C PRO A 42 -0.06 -0.90 2.97
N ILE A 43 -1.34 -1.09 3.25
CA ILE A 43 -2.45 -0.50 2.48
C ILE A 43 -3.09 0.58 3.34
N VAL A 44 -2.99 1.82 2.88
CA VAL A 44 -3.55 3.01 3.53
C VAL A 44 -4.79 3.42 2.77
N SER A 45 -5.89 3.61 3.50
CA SER A 45 -7.16 4.07 2.94
C SER A 45 -7.31 5.54 3.26
N ILE A 46 -7.60 6.35 2.25
CA ILE A 46 -8.01 7.76 2.44
C ILE A 46 -9.42 7.92 1.88
N THR A 47 -10.35 8.32 2.73
CA THR A 47 -11.78 8.36 2.41
C THR A 47 -12.30 9.79 2.48
N LYS A 48 -13.19 10.15 1.56
CA LYS A 48 -13.82 11.47 1.51
C LYS A 48 -15.30 11.32 1.22
N VAL A 49 -16.13 11.93 2.06
CA VAL A 49 -17.60 11.87 1.97
C VAL A 49 -18.24 13.19 1.55
N THR A 50 -17.43 14.22 1.29
CA THR A 50 -17.91 15.58 0.98
C THR A 50 -18.46 15.73 -0.43
N GLY A 51 -18.38 14.69 -1.27
CA GLY A 51 -18.81 14.71 -2.68
C GLY A 51 -17.85 15.46 -3.62
N LEU A 52 -16.83 16.11 -3.07
CA LEU A 52 -15.78 16.77 -3.84
C LEU A 52 -14.66 15.79 -4.21
N PRO A 53 -14.03 15.93 -5.38
CA PRO A 53 -12.86 15.13 -5.73
C PRO A 53 -11.69 15.39 -4.76
N PHE A 54 -10.75 14.47 -4.73
CA PHE A 54 -9.47 14.71 -4.07
C PHE A 54 -8.66 15.76 -4.84
N GLY A 55 -8.07 16.70 -4.12
CA GLY A 55 -7.08 17.62 -4.69
C GLY A 55 -5.75 16.92 -4.93
N ALA A 56 -4.96 17.42 -5.89
CA ALA A 56 -3.62 16.88 -6.14
C ALA A 56 -2.70 17.03 -4.91
N VAL A 57 -2.79 18.17 -4.22
CA VAL A 57 -2.02 18.44 -2.98
C VAL A 57 -2.46 17.51 -1.85
N GLU A 58 -3.77 17.34 -1.67
CA GLU A 58 -4.36 16.42 -0.67
C GLU A 58 -3.85 14.98 -0.84
N ILE A 59 -3.75 14.49 -2.09
CA ILE A 59 -3.17 13.17 -2.37
C ILE A 59 -1.68 13.15 -2.05
N ALA A 60 -0.93 14.17 -2.47
CA ALA A 60 0.51 14.24 -2.25
C ALA A 60 0.87 14.24 -0.76
N ASP A 61 0.12 15.00 0.05
CA ASP A 61 0.31 15.08 1.49
C ASP A 61 0.10 13.70 2.14
N HIS A 62 -0.99 13.01 1.80
CA HIS A 62 -1.25 11.67 2.30
C HIS A 62 -0.19 10.64 1.88
N VAL A 63 0.33 10.73 0.65
CA VAL A 63 1.44 9.88 0.23
C VAL A 63 2.66 10.15 1.12
N GLN A 64 3.03 11.42 1.29
CA GLN A 64 4.20 11.83 2.06
C GLN A 64 4.13 11.39 3.52
N GLU A 65 2.96 11.55 4.17
CA GLU A 65 2.72 11.14 5.56
C GLU A 65 2.83 9.64 5.79
N ASN A 66 2.55 8.83 4.76
CA ASN A 66 2.48 7.38 4.85
C ASN A 66 3.69 6.66 4.22
N LEU A 67 4.65 7.41 3.67
CA LEU A 67 5.90 6.82 3.22
C LEU A 67 6.70 6.31 4.42
N PRO A 68 7.21 5.07 4.39
CA PRO A 68 8.06 4.56 5.46
C PRO A 68 9.35 5.39 5.54
N ASN A 69 9.77 5.67 6.78
CA ASN A 69 11.02 6.36 7.05
C ASN A 69 12.20 5.61 6.39
N ALA A 70 13.21 6.35 5.92
CA ALA A 70 14.35 5.77 5.20
C ALA A 70 15.07 4.64 5.99
N GLY A 71 14.99 4.65 7.33
CA GLY A 71 15.52 3.60 8.20
C GLY A 71 14.83 2.23 8.06
N ASP A 72 13.55 2.20 7.69
CA ASP A 72 12.76 0.97 7.55
C ASP A 72 13.04 0.22 6.24
N ARG A 73 13.52 0.94 5.21
CA ARG A 73 13.86 0.33 3.91
C ARG A 73 15.09 -0.57 3.99
N LYS A 74 16.12 -0.18 4.77
CA LYS A 74 17.35 -0.99 4.96
C LYS A 74 17.08 -2.37 5.57
N ARG A 75 16.12 -2.47 6.50
CA ARG A 75 15.76 -3.74 7.18
C ARG A 75 15.05 -4.73 6.25
N ARG A 76 14.29 -4.25 5.27
CA ARG A 76 13.60 -5.11 4.29
C ARG A 76 14.55 -5.69 3.24
N SER A 77 15.60 -4.95 2.86
CA SER A 77 16.62 -5.43 1.92
C SER A 77 17.62 -6.41 2.53
N THR A 78 17.97 -6.27 3.81
CA THR A 78 18.90 -7.22 4.48
C THR A 78 18.24 -8.55 4.83
N GLY A 79 16.95 -8.55 5.19
CA GLY A 79 16.22 -9.77 5.55
C GLY A 79 15.94 -10.74 4.38
N GLN A 80 16.08 -10.31 3.12
CA GLN A 80 15.97 -11.19 1.95
C GLN A 80 17.29 -11.89 1.58
N HIS A 81 18.44 -11.46 2.13
CA HIS A 81 19.73 -12.02 1.73
C HIS A 81 20.22 -13.18 2.60
N GLU A 82 19.73 -13.30 3.84
CA GLU A 82 20.15 -14.36 4.78
C GLU A 82 19.40 -15.70 4.61
N THR A 83 18.27 -15.74 3.90
CA THR A 83 17.46 -16.97 3.76
C THR A 83 17.87 -17.89 2.59
N ARG A 84 19.03 -17.65 1.96
CA ARG A 84 19.55 -18.47 0.84
C ARG A 84 20.83 -19.25 1.17
N ARG A 85 21.24 -19.31 2.43
CA ARG A 85 22.44 -20.06 2.87
C ARG A 85 22.13 -21.01 4.01
N GLU A 86 21.11 -21.85 3.87
CA GLU A 86 20.92 -23.07 4.65
C GLU A 86 19.73 -23.83 4.05
N GLY A 87 20.03 -24.94 3.37
CA GLY A 87 19.08 -25.77 2.62
C GLY A 87 19.76 -26.52 1.51
#